data_AF-A0A329K3V0-F1
#
_entry.id   AF-A0A329K3V0-F1
#
_cell.length_a   1.000
_cell.length_b   1.000
_cell.length_c   1.000
_cell.angle_alpha   90.00
_cell.angle_beta   90.00
_cell.angle_gamma   90.00
#
_symmetry.space_group_name_H-M   'P 1'
#
loop_
_entity.id
_entity.type
_entity.pdbx_description
1 polymer ?
#
loop_
_entity_poly.entity_id
_entity_poly.type
_entity_poly.pdbx_seq_one_letter_code
_entity_poly.pdbx_strand_id
1 'polypeptide(L)'
;AGKLATSPTSETPNPGQAQPAGPPPPPPPVSDVINALRASADSATRLVGTESGYRAGLLASIAASCTASYTVALVPGGPSI
;
A
#
# COMPACT_ATOMS: atom_id res chain seq x y z
N ALA A 1 -6.08 29.45 50.38
CA ALA A 1 -5.36 29.71 49.12
C ALA A 1 -5.03 28.37 48.45
N GLY A 2 -5.42 28.20 47.18
CA GLY A 2 -4.76 27.28 46.24
C GLY A 2 -5.49 25.98 45.84
N LYS A 3 -5.94 25.96 44.57
CA LYS A 3 -6.15 24.80 43.66
C LYS A 3 -7.33 23.85 44.02
N LEU A 4 -8.15 23.36 43.08
CA LEU A 4 -7.87 22.97 41.70
C LEU A 4 -8.91 23.54 40.72
N ALA A 5 -8.37 23.99 39.58
CA ALA A 5 -9.09 24.28 38.37
C ALA A 5 -9.74 23.00 37.80
N THR A 6 -10.94 23.20 37.27
CA THR A 6 -11.60 22.51 36.16
C THR A 6 -10.82 21.36 35.53
N SER A 7 -11.29 20.13 35.76
CA SER A 7 -10.96 18.97 34.93
C SER A 7 -11.32 19.26 33.47
N PRO A 8 -10.47 18.97 32.47
CA PRO A 8 -10.94 18.90 31.10
C PRO A 8 -11.93 17.73 31.04
N THR A 9 -13.17 18.02 30.64
CA THR A 9 -14.08 16.97 30.18
C THR A 9 -13.37 16.27 29.02
N SER A 10 -13.01 15.01 29.21
CA SER A 10 -12.60 14.17 28.10
C SER A 10 -13.85 13.95 27.26
N GLU A 11 -14.00 14.71 26.18
CA GLU A 11 -14.93 14.35 25.12
C GLU A 11 -14.47 13.02 24.55
N THR A 12 -15.12 11.94 24.97
CA THR A 12 -15.13 10.68 24.24
C THR A 12 -15.51 11.02 22.80
N PRO A 13 -14.72 10.66 21.78
CA PRO A 13 -15.16 10.77 20.40
C PRO A 13 -16.44 9.94 20.29
N ASN A 14 -17.58 10.62 20.25
CA ASN A 14 -18.80 10.00 19.76
C ASN A 14 -18.44 9.48 18.37
N PRO A 15 -18.61 8.19 18.05
CA PRO A 15 -18.49 7.70 16.68
C PRO A 15 -19.65 8.34 15.90
N GLY A 16 -19.44 9.60 15.52
CA GLY A 16 -20.33 10.39 14.70
C GLY A 16 -20.48 9.63 13.41
N GLN A 17 -21.71 9.19 13.17
CA GLN A 17 -22.32 8.86 11.89
C GLN A 17 -21.30 8.69 10.75
N ALA A 18 -21.04 7.44 10.38
CA ALA A 18 -20.37 7.14 9.12
C ALA A 18 -21.11 7.91 8.01
N GLN A 19 -20.44 8.94 7.47
CA GLN A 19 -20.93 9.67 6.32
C GLN A 19 -21.23 8.63 5.22
N PRO A 20 -22.38 8.71 4.52
CA PRO A 20 -22.68 7.78 3.44
C PRO A 20 -21.46 7.71 2.53
N ALA A 21 -20.90 6.51 2.36
CA ALA A 21 -19.78 6.32 1.46
C ALA A 21 -20.22 6.88 0.11
N GLY A 22 -19.55 7.95 -0.33
CA GLY A 22 -19.81 8.54 -1.64
C GLY A 22 -19.60 7.49 -2.73
N PRO A 23 -20.01 7.76 -3.98
CA PRO A 23 -19.75 6.87 -5.10
C PRO A 23 -18.28 6.41 -5.06
N PRO A 24 -18.01 5.10 -5.22
CA PRO A 24 -16.64 4.60 -5.15
C PRO A 24 -15.77 5.38 -6.14
N PRO A 25 -14.53 5.75 -5.75
CA PRO A 25 -13.64 6.45 -6.66
C PRO A 25 -13.45 5.63 -7.94
N PRO A 26 -13.23 6.29 -9.09
CA PRO A 26 -12.97 5.61 -10.35
C PRO A 26 -11.84 4.59 -10.20
N PRO A 27 -11.91 3.44 -10.88
CA PRO A 27 -10.83 2.45 -10.85
C PRO A 27 -9.50 3.12 -11.25
N PRO A 28 -8.41 2.84 -10.52
CA PRO A 28 -7.09 3.35 -10.90
C PRO A 28 -6.70 2.81 -12.29
N PRO A 29 -6.01 3.61 -13.11
CA PRO A 29 -5.57 3.16 -14.41
C PRO A 29 -4.51 2.07 -14.27
N VAL A 30 -4.45 1.16 -15.25
CA VAL A 30 -3.47 0.05 -15.29
C VAL A 30 -2.03 0.56 -15.17
N SER A 31 -1.74 1.74 -15.72
CA SER A 31 -0.43 2.40 -15.60
C SER A 31 -0.05 2.72 -14.15
N ASP A 32 -1.00 3.14 -13.30
CA ASP A 32 -0.73 3.37 -11.88
C ASP A 32 -0.44 2.05 -11.15
N VAL A 33 -1.15 0.99 -11.49
CA VAL A 33 -0.90 -0.36 -10.94
C VAL A 33 0.51 -0.83 -11.33
N ILE A 34 0.89 -0.70 -12.60
CA ILE A 34 2.24 -1.03 -13.09
C ILE A 34 3.31 -0.22 -12.33
N ASN A 35 3.11 1.09 -12.15
CA ASN A 35 4.04 1.94 -11.45
C ASN A 35 4.19 1.55 -9.98
N ALA A 36 3.08 1.25 -9.30
CA ALA A 36 3.08 0.79 -7.90
C ALA A 36 3.81 -0.56 -7.75
N LEU A 37 3.57 -1.51 -8.66
CA LEU A 37 4.26 -2.79 -8.67
C LEU A 37 5.77 -2.63 -8.92
N ARG A 38 6.16 -1.73 -9.84
CA ARG A 38 7.57 -1.43 -10.10
C ARG A 38 8.25 -0.83 -8.86
N ALA A 39 7.62 0.13 -8.20
CA ALA A 39 8.15 0.72 -6.96
C ALA A 39 8.29 -0.32 -5.84
N SER A 40 7.35 -1.26 -5.75
CA SER A 40 7.39 -2.37 -4.79
C SER A 40 8.56 -3.31 -5.07
N ALA A 41 8.79 -3.65 -6.35
CA ALA A 41 9.92 -4.49 -6.77
C ALA A 41 11.27 -3.81 -6.49
N ASP A 42 11.42 -2.53 -6.82
CA ASP A 42 12.64 -1.77 -6.55
C ASP A 42 12.97 -1.73 -5.05
N SER A 43 11.97 -1.43 -4.22
CA SER A 43 12.13 -1.41 -2.77
C SER A 43 12.58 -2.75 -2.23
N ALA A 44 11.98 -3.86 -2.70
CA ALA A 44 12.36 -5.21 -2.32
C ALA A 44 13.80 -5.53 -2.77
N THR A 45 14.18 -5.21 -4.01
CA THR A 45 15.54 -5.42 -4.54
C THR A 45 16.59 -4.66 -3.74
N ARG A 46 16.31 -3.42 -3.33
CA ARG A 46 17.23 -2.64 -2.49
C ARG A 46 17.45 -3.32 -1.13
N LEU A 47 16.40 -3.90 -0.54
CA LEU A 47 16.50 -4.64 0.72
C LEU A 47 17.20 -5.99 0.58
N VAL A 48 17.14 -6.65 -0.59
CA VAL A 48 17.92 -7.88 -0.85
C VAL A 48 19.42 -7.65 -0.66
N GLY A 49 19.93 -6.48 -1.06
CA GLY A 49 21.34 -6.14 -0.91
C GLY A 49 21.79 -5.87 0.54
N THR A 50 20.85 -5.61 1.45
CA THR A 50 21.13 -5.34 2.87
C THR A 50 20.82 -6.54 3.78
N GLU A 51 20.01 -7.47 3.31
CA GLU A 51 19.61 -8.69 4.02
C GLU A 51 20.40 -9.91 3.52
N SER A 52 20.40 -11.01 4.27
CA SER A 52 21.08 -12.25 3.88
C SER A 52 20.27 -13.50 4.22
N GLY A 53 20.63 -14.62 3.57
CA GLY A 53 19.97 -15.92 3.77
C GLY A 53 18.49 -15.91 3.35
N TYR A 54 17.64 -16.51 4.18
CA TYR A 54 16.22 -16.70 3.89
C TYR A 54 15.47 -15.37 3.65
N ARG A 55 15.83 -14.29 4.35
CA ARG A 55 15.22 -12.97 4.17
C ARG A 55 15.51 -12.38 2.79
N ALA A 56 16.75 -12.44 2.34
CA ALA A 56 17.13 -12.02 1.00
C ALA A 56 16.39 -12.86 -0.07
N GLY A 57 16.26 -14.17 0.14
CA GLY A 57 15.49 -15.05 -0.74
C GLY A 57 14.00 -14.69 -0.84
N LEU A 58 13.36 -14.39 0.30
CA LEU A 58 11.95 -13.96 0.32
C LEU A 58 11.76 -12.62 -0.40
N LEU A 59 12.62 -11.64 -0.15
CA LEU A 59 12.57 -10.33 -0.80
C LEU A 59 12.79 -10.46 -2.32
N ALA A 60 13.69 -11.33 -2.75
CA ALA A 60 13.91 -11.62 -4.16
C ALA A 60 12.66 -12.25 -4.82
N SER A 61 11.97 -13.18 -4.13
CA SER A 61 10.72 -13.78 -4.62
C SER A 61 9.59 -12.76 -4.77
N ILE A 62 9.48 -11.80 -3.84
CA ILE A 62 8.53 -10.69 -3.93
C ILE A 62 8.84 -9.83 -5.15
N ALA A 63 10.09 -9.41 -5.32
CA ALA A 63 10.52 -8.60 -6.46
C ALA A 63 10.25 -9.30 -7.80
N ALA A 64 10.51 -10.62 -7.87
CA ALA A 64 10.23 -11.43 -9.06
C ALA A 64 8.73 -11.52 -9.37
N SER A 65 7.89 -11.74 -8.36
CA SER A 65 6.43 -11.85 -8.53
C SER A 65 5.80 -10.53 -8.97
N CYS A 66 6.23 -9.41 -8.38
CA CYS A 66 5.85 -8.08 -8.81
C CYS A 66 6.28 -7.83 -10.26
N THR A 67 7.49 -8.24 -10.62
CA THR A 67 8.01 -8.10 -12.00
C THR A 67 7.24 -8.92 -13.01
N ALA A 68 6.95 -10.18 -12.72
CA ALA A 68 6.13 -11.02 -13.60
C ALA A 68 4.73 -10.41 -13.80
N SER A 69 4.14 -9.87 -12.74
CA SER A 69 2.80 -9.26 -12.80
C SER A 69 2.78 -8.01 -13.69
N TYR A 70 3.76 -7.10 -13.56
CA TYR A 70 3.77 -5.89 -14.41
C TYR A 70 4.32 -6.11 -15.83
N THR A 71 5.10 -7.18 -16.08
CA THR A 71 5.66 -7.48 -17.41
C THR A 71 4.80 -8.41 -18.25
N VAL A 72 4.03 -9.32 -17.64
CA VAL A 72 3.25 -10.35 -18.36
C VAL A 72 1.74 -10.16 -18.17
N ALA A 73 1.29 -9.81 -16.96
CA ALA A 73 -0.15 -9.75 -16.68
C ALA A 73 -0.78 -8.38 -16.97
N LEU A 74 -0.01 -7.30 -16.83
CA LEU A 74 -0.51 -5.92 -16.97
C LEU A 74 0.06 -5.17 -18.18
N VAL A 75 1.05 -5.73 -18.88
CA VAL A 75 1.53 -5.14 -20.13
C VAL A 75 0.36 -5.07 -21.12
N PRO A 76 0.01 -3.89 -21.66
CA PRO A 76 -1.04 -3.78 -22.67
C PRO A 76 -0.56 -4.48 -23.94
N GLY A 77 -0.88 -5.76 -24.09
CA GLY A 77 -0.32 -6.57 -25.18
C GLY A 77 -0.63 -8.05 -25.08
N GLY A 78 -1.91 -8.41 -25.15
CA GLY A 78 -2.34 -9.73 -25.62
C GLY A 78 -3.54 -9.53 -26.54
N PRO A 79 -3.54 -10.05 -27.79
CA PRO A 79 -4.72 -9.97 -28.63
C PRO A 79 -5.87 -10.67 -27.91
N SER A 80 -7.01 -9.97 -27.84
CA SER A 80 -8.30 -10.62 -27.63
C SER A 80 -8.45 -11.67 -28.73
N ILE A 81 -8.11 -12.93 -28.42
CA ILE A 81 -8.49 -14.10 -29.21
C ILE A 81 -9.81 -14.62 -28.66
#